data_AF-A0A9P6B4L5-F1
#
_entry.id   AF-A0A9P6B4L5-F1
#
_cell.length_a   1.000
_cell.length_b   1.000
_cell.length_c   1.000
_cell.angle_alpha   90.00
_cell.angle_beta   90.00
_cell.angle_gamma   90.00
#
_symmetry.space_group_name_H-M   'P 1'
#
loop_
_entity.id
_entity.type
_entity.pdbx_description
1 polymer ?
#
loop_
_entity_poly.entity_id
_entity_poly.type
_entity_poly.pdbx_seq_one_letter_code
_entity_poly.pdbx_strand_id
1 'polypeptide(L)'
;MRTVKQILAADREREKFYREQAKQEAQNAMDVDGEPAKPATPALDYVFYSTVEAPPSMIPQKKYCDITGLDGPYTHPTTGLRYHDKNIYEVVKSLNPAAQQAYLAARGLNTLVK
;
A
#
# COMPACT_ATOMS: atom_id res chain seq x y z
N MET A 1 -51.60 21.61 48.05
CA MET A 1 -51.49 20.45 47.14
C MET A 1 -51.63 20.95 45.71
N ARG A 2 -50.76 20.55 44.77
CA ARG A 2 -50.88 20.96 43.35
C ARG A 2 -52.00 20.16 42.69
N THR A 3 -52.85 20.83 41.93
CA THR A 3 -53.97 20.17 41.24
C THR A 3 -53.46 19.36 40.05
N VAL A 4 -54.12 18.25 39.71
CA VAL A 4 -53.73 17.36 38.60
C VAL A 4 -53.57 18.13 37.27
N LYS A 5 -54.41 19.14 37.04
CA LYS A 5 -54.34 20.02 35.88
C LYS A 5 -53.05 20.86 35.84
N GLN A 6 -52.54 21.30 36.99
CA GLN A 6 -51.27 22.04 37.08
C GLN A 6 -50.07 21.13 36.83
N ILE A 7 -50.14 19.85 37.20
CA ILE A 7 -49.07 18.87 36.95
C ILE A 7 -48.97 18.57 35.45
N LEU A 8 -50.10 18.28 34.80
CA LEU A 8 -50.14 18.03 33.35
C LEU A 8 -49.73 19.26 32.51
N ALA A 9 -50.04 20.47 32.99
CA ALA A 9 -49.58 21.70 32.35
C ALA A 9 -48.05 21.86 32.49
N ALA A 10 -47.51 21.61 33.69
CA ALA A 10 -46.07 21.68 33.95
C ALA A 10 -45.28 20.61 33.18
N ASP A 11 -45.83 19.41 33.01
CA ASP A 11 -45.19 18.35 32.22
C ASP A 11 -45.15 18.71 30.72
N ARG A 12 -46.24 19.31 30.20
CA ARG A 12 -46.28 19.82 28.81
C ARG A 12 -45.31 20.98 28.59
N GLU A 13 -45.15 21.87 29.56
CA GLU A 13 -44.20 22.99 29.49
C GLU A 13 -42.75 22.49 29.57
N ARG A 14 -42.48 21.46 30.39
CA ARG A 14 -41.18 20.79 30.42
C ARG A 14 -40.85 20.15 29.08
N GLU A 15 -41.77 19.40 28.48
CA GLU A 15 -41.54 18.79 27.16
C GLU A 15 -41.27 19.83 26.08
N LYS A 16 -41.99 20.96 26.09
CA LYS A 16 -41.72 22.08 25.19
C LYS A 16 -40.33 22.67 25.41
N PHE A 17 -39.96 22.89 26.66
CA PHE A 17 -38.64 23.41 27.02
C PHE A 17 -37.50 22.47 26.62
N TYR A 18 -37.64 21.16 26.82
CA TYR A 18 -36.67 20.17 26.34
C TYR A 18 -36.57 20.16 24.81
N ARG A 19 -37.69 20.32 24.11
CA ARG A 19 -37.70 20.39 22.65
C ARG A 19 -37.11 21.69 22.10
N GLU A 20 -37.31 22.79 22.81
CA GLU A 20 -36.71 24.09 22.50
C GLU A 20 -35.21 24.08 22.80
N GLN A 21 -34.76 23.52 23.93
CA GLN A 21 -33.34 23.31 24.20
C GLN A 21 -32.68 22.42 23.16
N ALA A 22 -33.29 21.29 22.78
CA ALA A 22 -32.74 20.42 21.74
C ALA A 22 -32.64 21.12 20.37
N LYS A 23 -33.60 22.01 20.04
CA LYS A 23 -33.52 22.86 18.85
C LYS A 23 -32.44 23.93 18.97
N GLN A 24 -32.26 24.52 20.14
CA GLN A 24 -31.22 25.50 20.44
C GLN A 24 -29.83 24.86 20.36
N GLU A 25 -29.65 23.66 20.91
CA GLU A 25 -28.42 22.88 20.82
C GLU A 25 -28.14 22.46 19.37
N ALA A 26 -29.15 22.04 18.61
CA ALA A 26 -29.01 21.75 17.19
C ALA A 26 -28.66 23.01 16.37
N GLN A 27 -29.22 24.18 16.70
CA GLN A 27 -28.84 25.45 16.09
C GLN A 27 -27.41 25.85 16.44
N ASN A 28 -27.02 25.77 17.72
CA ASN A 28 -25.65 26.05 18.16
C ASN A 28 -24.63 25.07 17.54
N ALA A 29 -25.03 23.82 17.29
CA ALA A 29 -24.20 22.84 16.59
C ALA A 29 -24.07 23.13 15.08
N MET A 30 -24.99 23.90 14.50
CA MET A 30 -24.96 24.32 13.09
C MET A 30 -24.27 25.68 12.88
N ASP A 31 -23.99 26.44 13.94
CA ASP A 31 -23.39 27.79 13.91
C ASP A 31 -21.87 27.77 14.23
N VAL A 32 -21.19 26.67 13.87
CA VAL A 32 -19.73 26.56 13.93
C VAL A 32 -19.17 26.74 12.52
N ASP A 33 -18.71 27.96 12.20
CA ASP A 33 -17.88 28.26 11.01
C ASP A 33 -16.47 27.66 11.16
N GLY A 34 -16.40 26.34 11.32
CA GLY A 34 -15.19 25.54 11.27
C GLY A 34 -15.28 24.61 10.08
N GLU A 35 -14.24 24.61 9.24
CA GLU A 35 -13.99 23.66 8.14
C GLU A 35 -14.70 22.32 8.38
N PRO A 36 -15.47 21.79 7.40
CA PRO A 36 -16.23 20.57 7.62
C PRO A 36 -15.27 19.50 8.09
N ALA A 37 -15.42 19.10 9.36
CA ALA A 37 -14.64 18.02 9.94
C ALA A 37 -14.79 16.84 8.98
N LYS A 38 -13.69 16.49 8.30
CA LYS A 38 -13.60 15.30 7.44
C LYS A 38 -14.30 14.19 8.21
N PRO A 39 -15.34 13.55 7.64
CA PRO A 39 -15.97 12.44 8.34
C PRO A 39 -14.83 11.47 8.64
N ALA A 40 -14.55 11.27 9.93
CA ALA A 40 -13.74 10.18 10.41
C ALA A 40 -14.55 8.90 10.19
N THR A 41 -14.79 8.57 8.92
CA THR A 41 -15.07 7.19 8.54
C THR A 41 -13.87 6.42 9.06
N PRO A 42 -14.04 5.41 9.94
CA PRO A 42 -12.98 4.44 10.11
C PRO A 42 -12.69 3.98 8.68
N ALA A 43 -11.46 4.19 8.22
CA ALA A 43 -11.05 3.77 6.89
C ALA A 43 -11.30 2.27 6.85
N LEU A 44 -12.46 1.87 6.33
CA LEU A 44 -12.68 0.51 5.91
C LEU A 44 -11.67 0.36 4.78
N ASP A 45 -10.63 -0.43 5.06
CA ASP A 45 -9.60 -0.83 4.12
C ASP A 45 -10.28 -1.64 3.02
N TYR A 46 -10.98 -0.93 2.12
CA TYR A 46 -11.73 -1.54 1.06
C TYR A 46 -10.73 -1.88 -0.04
N VAL A 47 -10.44 -3.18 -0.18
CA VAL A 47 -9.58 -3.70 -1.23
C VAL A 47 -10.30 -3.49 -2.56
N PHE A 48 -9.83 -2.55 -3.36
CA PHE A 48 -10.29 -2.39 -4.73
C PHE A 48 -9.61 -3.43 -5.61
N TYR A 49 -10.25 -3.86 -6.70
CA TYR A 49 -9.62 -4.80 -7.65
C TYR A 49 -8.25 -4.30 -8.17
N SER A 50 -8.03 -2.98 -8.18
CA SER A 50 -6.77 -2.34 -8.58
C SER A 50 -5.67 -2.36 -7.51
N THR A 51 -5.97 -2.63 -6.24
CA THR A 51 -4.98 -2.66 -5.15
C THR A 51 -4.44 -4.05 -4.88
N VAL A 52 -5.00 -5.09 -5.52
CA VAL A 52 -4.54 -6.47 -5.35
C VAL A 52 -3.33 -6.71 -6.26
N GLU A 53 -2.14 -6.76 -5.66
CA GLU A 53 -0.91 -7.13 -6.36
C GLU A 53 -0.87 -8.63 -6.67
N ALA A 54 -0.23 -8.98 -7.79
CA ALA A 54 -0.08 -10.37 -8.18
C ALA A 54 0.84 -11.12 -7.20
N PRO A 55 0.50 -12.37 -6.83
CA PRO A 55 1.36 -13.16 -5.97
C PRO A 55 2.69 -13.48 -6.68
N PRO A 56 3.78 -13.68 -5.93
CA PRO A 56 5.07 -14.03 -6.50
C PRO A 56 5.02 -15.43 -7.15
N SER A 57 5.89 -15.67 -8.13
CA SER A 57 6.00 -16.97 -8.79
C SER A 57 6.55 -18.03 -7.83
N MET A 58 5.83 -19.15 -7.66
CA MET A 58 6.30 -20.31 -6.89
C MET A 58 7.14 -21.30 -7.71
N ILE A 59 7.13 -21.18 -9.04
CA ILE A 59 7.83 -22.11 -9.94
C ILE A 59 9.29 -21.65 -10.09
N PRO A 60 10.28 -22.52 -9.86
CA PRO A 60 11.68 -22.19 -10.08
C PRO A 60 11.94 -21.77 -11.53
N GLN A 61 12.55 -20.59 -11.71
CA GLN A 61 12.91 -20.12 -13.04
C GLN A 61 14.09 -20.93 -13.60
N LYS A 62 14.01 -21.24 -14.90
CA LYS A 62 15.14 -21.80 -15.64
C LYS A 62 16.28 -20.78 -15.71
N LYS A 63 17.50 -21.26 -15.59
CA LYS A 63 18.70 -20.42 -15.60
C LYS A 63 19.29 -20.46 -17.01
N TYR A 64 19.45 -19.29 -17.62
CA TYR A 64 20.11 -19.17 -18.91
C TYR A 64 21.46 -18.46 -18.75
N CYS A 65 22.36 -18.73 -19.69
CA CYS A 65 23.63 -18.02 -19.79
C CYS A 65 23.39 -16.56 -20.19
N ASP A 66 24.03 -15.64 -19.48
CA ASP A 66 23.82 -14.20 -19.67
C ASP A 66 24.39 -13.66 -21.00
N ILE A 67 25.28 -14.42 -21.66
CA ILE A 67 25.93 -14.03 -22.93
C ILE A 67 25.24 -14.68 -24.13
N THR A 68 25.00 -16.00 -24.07
CA THR A 68 24.53 -16.77 -25.24
C THR A 68 23.02 -17.08 -25.22
N GLY A 69 22.36 -17.01 -24.05
CA GLY A 69 20.96 -17.38 -23.89
C GLY A 69 20.67 -18.89 -23.90
N LEU A 70 21.71 -19.74 -23.99
CA LEU A 70 21.60 -21.19 -23.79
C LEU A 70 21.36 -21.53 -22.31
N ASP A 71 21.16 -22.80 -21.98
CA ASP A 71 21.06 -23.22 -20.57
C ASP A 71 22.29 -22.77 -19.78
N GLY A 72 22.12 -22.37 -18.53
CA GLY A 72 23.17 -21.77 -17.70
C GLY A 72 23.37 -22.56 -16.41
N PRO A 73 23.88 -23.80 -16.47
CA PRO A 73 24.03 -24.67 -15.30
C PRO A 73 25.01 -24.12 -14.27
N TYR A 74 26.01 -23.33 -14.69
CA TYR A 74 27.09 -22.86 -13.84
C TYR A 74 27.07 -21.35 -13.62
N THR A 75 27.63 -20.91 -12.49
CA THR A 75 27.74 -19.50 -12.12
C THR A 75 29.17 -19.17 -11.71
N HIS A 76 29.69 -18.04 -12.19
CA HIS A 76 31.03 -17.58 -11.87
C HIS A 76 31.08 -16.97 -10.45
N PRO A 77 32.02 -17.37 -9.57
CA PRO A 77 32.00 -17.01 -8.15
C PRO A 77 32.27 -15.53 -7.88
N THR A 78 33.08 -14.87 -8.72
CA THR A 78 33.46 -13.46 -8.51
C THR A 78 32.46 -12.49 -9.12
N THR A 79 31.87 -12.85 -10.26
CA THR A 79 31.05 -11.94 -11.08
C THR A 79 29.57 -12.25 -10.97
N GLY A 80 29.19 -13.45 -10.53
CA GLY A 80 27.79 -13.87 -10.48
C GLY A 80 27.13 -14.10 -11.84
N LEU A 81 27.91 -14.06 -12.94
CA LEU A 81 27.43 -14.34 -14.29
C LEU A 81 27.25 -15.84 -14.51
N ARG A 82 26.22 -16.21 -15.27
CA ARG A 82 25.88 -17.60 -15.61
C ARG A 82 26.50 -17.98 -16.95
N TYR A 83 27.04 -19.20 -17.03
CA TYR A 83 27.69 -19.73 -18.24
C TYR A 83 27.30 -21.19 -18.52
N HIS A 84 27.42 -21.59 -19.78
CA HIS A 84 27.14 -22.96 -20.25
C HIS A 84 28.43 -23.80 -20.35
N ASP A 85 29.39 -23.36 -21.16
CA ASP A 85 30.62 -24.11 -21.48
C ASP A 85 31.90 -23.42 -21.02
N LYS A 86 33.00 -24.18 -21.10
CA LYS A 86 34.36 -23.69 -20.83
C LYS A 86 34.75 -22.48 -21.70
N ASN A 87 34.35 -22.46 -22.97
CA ASN A 87 34.67 -21.35 -23.88
C ASN A 87 34.04 -20.04 -23.39
N ILE A 88 32.80 -20.11 -22.88
CA ILE A 88 32.10 -18.94 -22.33
C ILE A 88 32.72 -18.52 -21.00
N TYR A 89 33.17 -19.48 -20.20
CA TYR A 89 33.90 -19.18 -18.96
C TYR A 89 35.17 -18.35 -19.22
N GLU A 90 35.93 -18.68 -20.27
CA GLU A 90 37.12 -17.91 -20.66
C GLU A 90 36.75 -16.48 -21.09
N VAL A 91 35.65 -16.30 -21.83
CA VAL A 91 35.12 -14.99 -22.21
C VAL A 91 34.72 -14.18 -20.98
N VAL A 92 33.95 -14.77 -20.05
CA VAL A 92 33.53 -14.14 -18.80
C VAL A 92 34.73 -13.68 -17.98
N LYS A 93 35.81 -14.47 -17.94
CA LYS A 93 37.04 -14.14 -17.23
C LYS A 93 37.79 -12.94 -17.85
N SER A 94 37.77 -12.81 -19.18
CA SER A 94 38.39 -11.67 -19.90
C SER A 94 37.56 -10.40 -19.88
N LEU A 95 36.31 -10.46 -19.41
CA LEU A 95 35.36 -9.37 -19.53
C LEU A 95 35.69 -8.22 -18.55
N ASN A 96 35.66 -6.98 -19.03
CA ASN A 96 35.82 -5.78 -18.19
C ASN A 96 34.67 -5.70 -17.15
N PRO A 97 34.94 -5.30 -15.88
CA PRO A 97 33.90 -5.08 -14.87
C PRO A 97 32.70 -4.23 -15.35
N ALA A 98 32.91 -3.22 -16.20
CA ALA A 98 31.81 -2.42 -16.75
C ALA A 98 30.85 -3.26 -17.61
N ALA A 99 31.38 -4.16 -18.42
CA ALA A 99 30.57 -5.07 -19.23
C ALA A 99 29.88 -6.13 -18.35
N GLN A 100 30.56 -6.63 -17.31
CA GLN A 100 29.95 -7.57 -16.36
C GLN A 100 28.72 -6.95 -15.67
N GLN A 101 28.82 -5.69 -15.24
CA GLN A 101 27.71 -4.94 -14.67
C GLN A 101 26.59 -4.73 -15.68
N ALA A 102 26.90 -4.44 -16.95
CA ALA A 102 25.89 -4.30 -18.00
C ALA A 102 25.10 -5.60 -18.23
N TYR A 103 25.76 -6.77 -18.22
CA TYR A 103 25.08 -8.06 -18.35
C TYR A 103 24.23 -8.39 -17.11
N LEU A 104 24.71 -8.08 -15.91
CA LEU A 104 23.93 -8.23 -14.68
C LEU A 104 22.71 -7.29 -14.64
N ALA A 105 22.88 -6.06 -15.11
CA ALA A 105 21.82 -5.07 -15.27
C ALA A 105 20.73 -5.56 -16.21
N ALA A 106 21.11 -6.17 -17.34
CA ALA A 106 20.18 -6.77 -18.29
C ALA A 106 19.37 -7.92 -17.67
N ARG A 107 19.96 -8.67 -16.73
CA ARG A 107 19.24 -9.69 -15.93
C ARG A 107 18.32 -9.09 -14.87
N GLY A 108 18.38 -7.78 -14.62
CA GLY A 108 17.64 -7.10 -13.57
C GLY A 108 18.36 -7.09 -12.20
N LEU A 109 19.63 -7.48 -12.15
CA LEU A 109 20.47 -7.37 -10.95
C LEU A 109 21.32 -6.09 -11.04
N ASN A 110 20.67 -4.95 -10.84
CA ASN A 110 21.38 -3.67 -10.74
C ASN A 110 21.87 -3.45 -9.30
N THR A 111 23.16 -3.65 -9.05
CA THR A 111 23.80 -3.17 -7.82
C THR A 111 24.08 -1.67 -7.97
N LEU A 112 23.04 -0.84 -7.91
CA LEU A 112 23.22 0.60 -7.71
C LEU A 112 23.77 0.79 -6.29
N VAL A 113 25.08 0.94 -6.16
CA VAL A 113 25.67 1.40 -4.90
C VAL A 113 25.34 2.89 -4.78
N LYS A 114 24.48 3.23 -3.82
CA LYS A 114 24.09 4.60 -3.48
C LYS A 114 25.13 5.24 -2.56
#